data_AF-A0A0S7CWI8-F1
#
_entry.id   AF-A0A0S7CWI8-F1
#
_cell.length_a   1.000
_cell.length_b   1.000
_cell.length_c   1.000
_cell.angle_alpha   90.00
_cell.angle_beta   90.00
_cell.angle_gamma   90.00
#
_symmetry.space_group_name_H-M   'P 1'
#
loop_
_entity.id
_entity.type
_entity.pdbx_description
1 polymer ?
#
loop_
_entity_poly.entity_id
_entity_poly.type
_entity_poly.pdbx_seq_one_letter_code
_entity_poly.pdbx_strand_id
1 'polypeptide(L)'
;MSDQIVLLRPDDQGTADGQSSKARKRQWGAEKRSEPLSIVHPAPSRRKIVLGRVGVLTTVLAWLGYVITTVLKQLVDNPGAGFRFGAETLSYLVVVSFLTFSALMYLTARQGALTRFRAHRRVPRGELDRHFFDYSEGITVLIPSYAEEPEVVRGTMWSAVLQEFPDLSVVLLLDDPPFPADPDVLRRLEATRALAGQITETLKEPAARVNGAYARYRRRRRDQEAEPDAGTEVERLIAEYQYAAEWLEAMAETESVEDHVDEFFVDLVLMGLARELRLVILALTAANAQRTSPGPERIAELYARLTWIFNARVSTFERKRFASLSHEPTRP
;
A
#
# COMPACT_ATOMS: atom_id res chain seq x y z
N MET A 1 -8.12 39.79 -47.42
CA MET A 1 -9.20 40.16 -48.36
C MET A 1 -10.11 38.96 -48.48
N SER A 2 -11.38 39.16 -48.12
CA SER A 2 -12.54 38.28 -48.39
C SER A 2 -12.49 36.88 -47.76
N ASP A 3 -13.56 36.29 -47.26
CA ASP A 3 -14.90 36.72 -46.84
C ASP A 3 -15.47 35.52 -46.07
N GLN A 4 -16.38 35.80 -45.14
CA GLN A 4 -17.50 34.98 -44.60
C GLN A 4 -17.48 33.43 -44.70
N ILE A 5 -17.92 32.70 -43.68
CA ILE A 5 -19.36 32.47 -43.45
C ILE A 5 -19.69 32.34 -41.96
N VAL A 6 -20.63 33.18 -41.56
CA VAL A 6 -21.46 33.08 -40.35
C VAL A 6 -22.68 32.22 -40.70
N LEU A 7 -23.02 31.25 -39.85
CA LEU A 7 -24.37 30.67 -39.80
C LEU A 7 -24.88 30.76 -38.36
N LEU A 8 -25.97 31.52 -38.20
CA LEU A 8 -26.70 31.78 -36.97
C LEU A 8 -27.78 30.71 -36.75
N ARG A 9 -27.77 30.10 -35.55
CA ARG A 9 -28.89 29.76 -34.63
C ARG A 9 -30.00 28.77 -35.11
N PRO A 10 -30.56 27.94 -34.20
CA PRO A 10 -31.48 28.46 -33.17
C PRO A 10 -31.30 27.89 -31.76
N ASP A 11 -31.86 28.67 -30.84
CA ASP A 11 -32.10 28.35 -29.44
C ASP A 11 -32.95 27.07 -29.31
N ASP A 12 -32.49 26.10 -28.50
CA ASP A 12 -33.36 25.11 -27.89
C ASP A 12 -33.12 25.10 -26.37
N GLN A 13 -34.13 25.57 -25.67
CA GLN A 13 -34.28 25.47 -24.22
C GLN A 13 -34.65 24.03 -23.88
N GLY A 14 -33.68 23.29 -23.33
CA GLY A 14 -33.90 21.99 -22.70
C GLY A 14 -33.41 22.03 -21.26
N THR A 15 -34.34 22.24 -20.34
CA THR A 15 -34.14 22.16 -18.89
C THR A 15 -33.74 20.74 -18.48
N ALA A 16 -32.54 20.58 -17.95
CA ALA A 16 -32.18 19.45 -17.11
C ALA A 16 -31.36 19.99 -15.93
N ASP A 17 -31.92 19.83 -14.72
CA ASP A 17 -31.33 20.19 -13.43
C ASP A 17 -29.96 19.51 -13.25
N GLY A 18 -28.90 20.22 -13.65
CA GLY A 18 -27.55 19.93 -13.21
C GLY A 18 -27.39 20.39 -11.78
N GLN A 19 -27.64 19.49 -10.81
CA GLN A 19 -27.12 19.67 -9.46
C GLN A 19 -25.59 19.68 -9.55
N SER A 20 -25.02 20.87 -9.71
CA SER A 20 -23.59 21.12 -9.54
C SER A 20 -23.23 20.59 -8.16
N SER A 21 -22.45 19.51 -8.10
CA SER A 21 -21.93 19.02 -6.83
C SER A 21 -21.15 20.17 -6.21
N LYS A 22 -21.66 20.70 -5.09
CA LYS A 22 -20.98 21.74 -4.33
C LYS A 22 -19.64 21.16 -3.91
N ALA A 23 -18.57 21.60 -4.57
CA ALA A 23 -17.20 21.26 -4.19
C ALA A 23 -17.05 21.47 -2.69
N ARG A 24 -16.88 20.35 -1.96
CA ARG A 24 -16.81 20.29 -0.50
C ARG A 24 -15.68 21.23 -0.07
N LYS A 25 -15.99 22.27 0.71
CA LYS A 25 -14.99 23.24 1.20
C LYS A 25 -13.84 22.47 1.89
N ARG A 26 -12.66 22.45 1.27
CA ARG A 26 -11.46 21.79 1.80
C ARG A 26 -11.18 22.33 3.20
N GLN A 27 -11.14 21.43 4.18
CA GLN A 27 -10.78 21.76 5.55
C GLN A 27 -9.33 22.23 5.61
N TRP A 28 -9.08 23.27 6.42
CA TRP A 28 -7.72 23.72 6.70
C TRP A 28 -6.98 22.61 7.46
N GLY A 29 -5.89 22.10 6.88
CA GLY A 29 -5.15 20.95 7.40
C GLY A 29 -5.29 19.68 6.56
N ALA A 30 -6.21 19.63 5.59
CA ALA A 30 -6.23 18.56 4.60
C ALA A 30 -4.94 18.58 3.78
N GLU A 31 -4.36 17.40 3.53
CA GLU A 31 -3.13 17.27 2.75
C GLU A 31 -3.30 17.97 1.39
N LYS A 32 -2.34 18.85 1.08
CA LYS A 32 -2.35 19.63 -0.17
C LYS A 32 -1.91 18.80 -1.37
N ARG A 33 -1.30 17.64 -1.12
CA ARG A 33 -0.85 16.70 -2.13
C ARG A 33 -1.95 15.68 -2.36
N SER A 34 -2.50 15.69 -3.56
CA SER A 34 -3.34 14.62 -4.08
C SER A 34 -2.51 13.45 -4.60
N GLU A 35 -1.19 13.65 -4.76
CA GLU A 35 -0.27 12.58 -5.16
C GLU A 35 -0.24 11.51 -4.06
N PRO A 36 -0.48 10.24 -4.41
CA PRO A 36 -0.39 9.16 -3.43
C PRO A 36 1.01 9.10 -2.83
N LEU A 37 1.09 8.67 -1.56
CA LEU A 37 2.36 8.58 -0.85
C LEU A 37 3.36 7.74 -1.66
N SER A 38 4.51 8.33 -1.94
CA SER A 38 5.52 7.65 -2.75
C SER A 38 5.98 6.37 -2.06
N ILE A 39 6.03 5.30 -2.85
CA ILE A 39 6.50 3.95 -2.50
C ILE A 39 7.85 3.94 -1.77
N VAL A 40 8.66 5.00 -1.98
CA VAL A 40 9.86 5.32 -1.19
C VAL A 40 9.73 6.76 -0.71
N HIS A 41 9.91 7.00 0.59
CA HIS A 41 9.94 8.35 1.14
C HIS A 41 11.10 9.16 0.51
N PRO A 42 10.90 10.45 0.19
CA PRO A 42 11.99 11.27 -0.33
C PRO A 42 13.11 11.34 0.70
N ALA A 43 14.35 11.06 0.27
CA ALA A 43 15.51 11.07 1.15
C ALA A 43 15.65 12.45 1.83
N PRO A 44 15.60 12.54 3.16
CA PRO A 44 15.64 13.81 3.83
C PRO A 44 17.00 14.49 3.63
N SER A 45 16.97 15.79 3.32
CA SER A 45 18.18 16.57 3.11
C SER A 45 19.02 16.65 4.39
N ARG A 46 20.34 16.80 4.24
CA ARG A 46 21.27 17.03 5.37
C ARG A 46 20.79 18.17 6.27
N ARG A 47 20.26 19.25 5.68
CA ARG A 47 19.72 20.40 6.41
C ARG A 47 18.56 20.00 7.33
N LYS A 48 17.60 19.20 6.86
CA LYS A 48 16.45 18.76 7.68
C LYS A 48 16.89 17.95 8.92
N ILE A 49 17.90 17.10 8.77
CA ILE A 49 18.46 16.31 9.88
C ILE A 49 19.17 17.23 10.90
N VAL A 50 19.97 18.18 10.42
CA VAL A 50 20.65 19.14 11.31
C VAL A 50 19.64 20.01 12.05
N LEU A 51 18.64 20.55 11.36
CA LEU A 51 17.60 21.39 11.98
C LEU A 51 16.83 20.63 13.06
N GLY A 52 16.63 19.34 12.84
CA GLY A 52 16.02 18.45 13.81
C GLY A 52 16.85 18.26 15.09
N ARG A 53 18.17 18.07 14.96
CA ARG A 53 19.10 18.03 16.11
C ARG A 53 19.15 19.35 16.86
N VAL A 54 19.14 20.47 16.12
CA VAL A 54 19.06 21.81 16.71
C VAL A 54 17.77 21.97 17.51
N GLY A 55 16.63 21.52 16.98
CA GLY A 55 15.35 21.54 17.71
C GLY A 55 15.42 20.81 19.06
N VAL A 56 15.97 19.59 19.07
CA VAL A 56 16.19 18.81 20.31
C VAL A 56 17.06 19.58 21.29
N LEU A 57 18.21 20.10 20.84
CA LEU A 57 19.13 20.84 21.69
C LEU A 57 18.48 22.11 22.27
N THR A 58 17.78 22.88 21.44
CA THR A 58 17.06 24.09 21.86
C THR A 58 16.00 23.75 22.92
N THR A 59 15.24 22.67 22.77
CA THR A 59 14.25 22.24 23.76
C THR A 59 14.89 21.91 25.10
N VAL A 60 16.01 21.17 25.10
CA VAL A 60 16.74 20.84 26.34
C VAL A 60 17.30 22.10 27.00
N LEU A 61 17.93 22.99 26.23
CA LEU A 61 18.50 24.22 26.76
C LEU A 61 17.43 25.18 27.29
N ALA A 62 16.31 25.31 26.59
CA ALA A 62 15.19 26.15 27.03
C ALA A 62 14.58 25.63 28.34
N TRP A 63 14.40 24.31 28.46
CA TRP A 63 13.93 23.69 29.69
C TRP A 63 14.92 23.89 30.84
N LEU A 64 16.21 23.66 30.61
CA LEU A 64 17.25 23.85 31.62
C LEU A 64 17.28 25.31 32.10
N GLY A 65 17.23 26.27 31.17
CA GLY A 65 17.13 27.69 31.49
C GLY A 65 15.88 28.02 32.32
N TYR A 66 14.73 27.47 31.93
CA TYR A 66 13.49 27.63 32.69
C TYR A 66 13.59 27.06 34.12
N VAL A 67 14.16 25.86 34.31
CA VAL A 67 14.37 25.27 35.64
C VAL A 67 15.31 26.14 36.47
N ILE A 68 16.47 26.54 35.92
CA ILE A 68 17.45 27.37 36.62
C ILE A 68 16.82 28.71 37.05
N THR A 69 16.14 29.40 36.13
CA THR A 69 15.50 30.69 36.45
C THR A 69 14.40 30.55 37.51
N THR A 70 13.62 29.47 37.46
CA THR A 70 12.58 29.17 38.46
C THR A 70 13.19 28.92 39.84
N VAL A 71 14.24 28.09 39.91
CA VAL A 71 14.94 27.77 41.17
C VAL A 71 15.64 29.00 41.75
N LEU A 72 16.36 29.78 40.93
CA LEU A 72 17.06 30.99 41.38
C LEU A 72 16.08 32.05 41.89
N LYS A 73 14.97 32.31 41.19
CA LYS A 73 13.92 33.22 41.67
C LYS A 73 13.33 32.77 43.00
N GLN A 74 13.13 31.47 43.17
CA GLN A 74 12.58 30.93 44.40
C GLN A 74 13.56 31.00 45.59
N LEU A 75 14.87 30.93 45.33
CA LEU A 75 15.92 30.98 46.36
C LEU A 75 16.36 32.41 46.71
N VAL A 76 16.41 33.32 45.74
CA VAL A 76 16.95 34.69 45.90
C VAL A 76 15.85 35.68 46.31
N ASP A 77 14.68 35.64 45.67
CA ASP A 77 13.68 36.70 45.82
C ASP A 77 12.66 36.40 46.94
N ASN A 78 12.71 35.21 47.56
CA ASN A 78 11.65 34.73 48.45
C ASN A 78 12.16 33.99 49.71
N PRO A 79 13.00 34.61 50.57
CA PRO A 79 13.53 33.99 51.78
C PRO A 79 12.46 33.64 52.86
N GLY A 80 11.19 34.04 52.67
CA GLY A 80 10.07 33.76 53.58
C GLY A 80 8.83 33.17 52.89
N ALA A 81 8.95 32.58 51.70
CA ALA A 81 7.80 32.05 50.96
C ALA A 81 7.05 30.96 51.75
N GLY A 82 5.74 31.15 51.93
CA GLY A 82 4.87 30.18 52.59
C GLY A 82 4.72 28.88 51.79
N PHE A 83 4.46 27.77 52.49
CA PHE A 83 4.33 26.41 51.94
C PHE A 83 3.46 26.31 50.66
N ARG A 84 2.37 27.09 50.58
CA ARG A 84 1.46 27.12 49.43
C ARG A 84 2.12 27.59 48.13
N PHE A 85 2.94 28.65 48.19
CA PHE A 85 3.64 29.18 47.02
C PHE A 85 4.72 28.21 46.52
N GLY A 86 5.38 27.51 47.44
CA GLY A 86 6.32 26.44 47.10
C GLY A 86 5.65 25.27 46.39
N ALA A 87 4.49 24.83 46.89
CA ALA A 87 3.71 23.75 46.29
C ALA A 87 3.19 24.12 44.89
N GLU A 88 2.70 25.35 44.70
CA GLU A 88 2.22 25.84 43.40
C GLU A 88 3.36 25.88 42.37
N THR A 89 4.51 26.46 42.74
CA THR A 89 5.68 26.54 41.85
C THR A 89 6.21 25.15 41.50
N LEU A 90 6.25 24.23 42.47
CA LEU A 90 6.61 22.83 42.22
C LEU A 90 5.63 22.16 41.25
N SER A 91 4.32 22.36 41.44
CA SER A 91 3.31 21.79 40.54
C SER A 91 3.46 22.30 39.11
N TYR A 92 3.74 23.60 38.93
CA TYR A 92 3.94 24.21 37.62
C TYR A 92 5.22 23.70 36.96
N LEU A 93 6.32 23.61 37.71
CA LEU A 93 7.59 23.04 37.23
C LEU A 93 7.42 21.60 36.77
N VAL A 94 6.67 20.79 37.52
CA VAL A 94 6.38 19.39 37.16
C VAL A 94 5.58 19.33 35.85
N VAL A 95 4.51 20.11 35.72
CA VAL A 95 3.68 20.14 34.50
C VAL A 95 4.50 20.57 33.27
N VAL A 96 5.25 21.67 33.38
CA VAL A 96 6.10 22.17 32.28
C VAL A 96 7.17 21.15 31.91
N SER A 97 7.73 20.43 32.90
CA SER A 97 8.70 19.37 32.65
C SER A 97 8.08 18.20 31.89
N PHE A 98 6.88 17.74 32.26
CA PHE A 98 6.19 16.67 31.51
C PHE A 98 5.81 17.09 30.08
N LEU A 99 5.34 18.33 29.89
CA LEU A 99 5.05 18.86 28.56
C LEU A 99 6.31 18.96 27.68
N THR A 100 7.41 19.46 28.26
CA THR A 100 8.70 19.55 27.56
C THR A 100 9.24 18.16 27.25
N PHE A 101 9.13 17.22 28.20
CA PHE A 101 9.52 15.83 27.99
C PHE A 101 8.75 15.18 26.85
N SER A 102 7.43 15.37 26.78
CA SER A 102 6.60 14.90 25.65
C SER A 102 7.06 15.46 24.31
N ALA A 103 7.32 16.76 24.23
CA ALA A 103 7.84 17.41 23.03
C ALA A 103 9.25 16.87 22.64
N LEU A 104 10.11 16.65 23.63
CA LEU A 104 11.45 16.09 23.44
C LEU A 104 11.39 14.65 22.91
N MET A 105 10.48 13.83 23.44
CA MET A 105 10.24 12.46 22.96
C MET A 105 9.82 12.46 21.49
N TYR A 106 8.87 13.32 21.12
CA TYR A 106 8.47 13.49 19.72
C TYR A 106 9.64 13.91 18.82
N LEU A 107 10.41 14.94 19.22
CA LEU A 107 11.53 15.44 18.43
C LEU A 107 12.62 14.37 18.24
N THR A 108 12.88 13.58 19.28
CA THR A 108 13.85 12.48 19.27
C THR A 108 13.41 11.34 18.36
N ALA A 109 12.15 10.89 18.48
CA ALA A 109 11.58 9.88 17.58
C ALA A 109 11.64 10.36 16.11
N ARG A 110 11.30 11.62 15.87
CA ARG A 110 11.40 12.25 14.55
C ARG A 110 12.84 12.29 14.03
N GLN A 111 13.84 12.54 14.88
CA GLN A 111 15.26 12.47 14.48
C GLN A 111 15.67 11.05 14.08
N GLY A 112 15.23 10.05 14.85
CA GLY A 112 15.44 8.64 14.52
C GLY A 112 14.85 8.29 13.17
N ALA A 113 13.60 8.68 12.92
CA ALA A 113 12.90 8.46 11.65
C ALA A 113 13.63 9.12 10.47
N LEU A 114 14.03 10.39 10.57
CA LEU A 114 14.76 11.07 9.49
C LEU A 114 16.09 10.37 9.14
N THR A 115 16.77 9.84 10.15
CA THR A 115 18.03 9.10 9.95
C THR A 115 17.77 7.77 9.26
N ARG A 116 16.74 7.03 9.69
CA ARG A 116 16.31 5.77 9.06
C ARG A 116 15.86 5.98 7.62
N PHE A 117 15.05 6.99 7.33
CA PHE A 117 14.59 7.29 5.97
C PHE A 117 15.72 7.67 5.03
N ARG A 118 16.79 8.28 5.55
CA ARG A 118 17.98 8.56 4.73
C ARG A 118 18.82 7.31 4.46
N ALA A 119 18.90 6.40 5.42
CA ALA A 119 19.64 5.15 5.29
C ALA A 119 18.86 4.09 4.50
N HIS A 120 17.54 4.19 4.45
CA HIS A 120 16.67 3.25 3.76
C HIS A 120 17.00 3.20 2.27
N ARG A 121 17.31 2.00 1.81
CA ARG A 121 17.45 1.65 0.39
C ARG A 121 16.50 0.49 0.13
N ARG A 122 15.77 0.55 -0.98
CA ARG A 122 15.00 -0.61 -1.43
C ARG A 122 15.97 -1.71 -1.86
N VAL A 123 15.65 -2.94 -1.47
CA VAL A 123 16.33 -4.12 -1.97
C VAL A 123 16.05 -4.22 -3.48
N PRO A 124 17.07 -4.39 -4.33
CA PRO A 124 16.87 -4.57 -5.77
C PRO A 124 15.96 -5.77 -6.04
N ARG A 125 15.09 -5.65 -7.06
CA ARG A 125 14.09 -6.68 -7.34
C ARG A 125 14.70 -8.06 -7.59
N GLY A 126 15.80 -8.14 -8.33
CA GLY A 126 16.47 -9.41 -8.60
C GLY A 126 17.01 -10.12 -7.35
N GLU A 127 17.33 -9.39 -6.27
CA GLU A 127 17.72 -9.99 -4.99
C GLU A 127 16.50 -10.58 -4.25
N LEU A 128 15.34 -9.92 -4.33
CA LEU A 128 14.08 -10.44 -3.77
C LEU A 128 13.63 -11.70 -4.50
N ASP A 129 13.60 -11.68 -5.84
CA ASP A 129 13.20 -12.84 -6.63
C ASP A 129 14.10 -14.05 -6.30
N ARG A 130 15.42 -13.84 -6.16
CA ARG A 130 16.35 -14.91 -5.76
C ARG A 130 16.11 -15.39 -4.34
N HIS A 131 15.93 -14.47 -3.39
CA HIS A 131 15.71 -14.83 -1.99
C HIS A 131 14.43 -15.66 -1.82
N PHE A 132 13.35 -15.29 -2.51
CA PHE A 132 12.07 -15.97 -2.41
C PHE A 132 11.94 -17.20 -3.32
N PHE A 133 12.88 -17.41 -4.25
CA PHE A 133 12.86 -18.57 -5.14
C PHE A 133 12.91 -19.91 -4.39
N ASP A 134 13.75 -19.99 -3.36
CA ASP A 134 13.92 -21.18 -2.52
C ASP A 134 13.20 -21.05 -1.16
N TYR A 135 12.32 -20.07 -1.01
CA TYR A 135 11.62 -19.83 0.25
C TYR A 135 10.45 -20.81 0.43
N SER A 136 10.42 -21.49 1.57
CA SER A 136 9.49 -22.58 1.84
C SER A 136 8.38 -22.23 2.83
N GLU A 137 8.39 -21.04 3.41
CA GLU A 137 7.34 -20.63 4.36
C GLU A 137 6.23 -19.85 3.64
N GLY A 138 5.01 -19.95 4.17
CA GLY A 138 3.85 -19.22 3.66
C GLY A 138 3.53 -17.99 4.48
N ILE A 139 2.89 -17.01 3.85
CA ILE A 139 2.33 -15.83 4.52
C ILE A 139 0.80 -15.92 4.47
N THR A 140 0.16 -15.57 5.58
CA THR A 140 -1.29 -15.38 5.64
C THR A 140 -1.61 -13.91 5.89
N VAL A 141 -2.33 -13.29 4.97
CA VAL A 141 -2.87 -11.94 5.09
C VAL A 141 -4.29 -12.04 5.63
N LEU A 142 -4.53 -11.41 6.78
CA LEU A 142 -5.84 -11.35 7.41
C LEU A 142 -6.46 -9.98 7.14
N ILE A 143 -7.63 -9.96 6.51
CA ILE A 143 -8.37 -8.74 6.18
C ILE A 143 -9.59 -8.67 7.09
N PRO A 144 -9.58 -7.87 8.18
CA PRO A 144 -10.77 -7.66 8.99
C PRO A 144 -11.80 -6.83 8.22
N SER A 145 -13.06 -7.21 8.31
CA SER A 145 -14.19 -6.49 7.75
C SER A 145 -15.38 -6.51 8.72
N TYR A 146 -15.98 -5.35 8.95
CA TYR A 146 -17.22 -5.21 9.71
C TYR A 146 -18.10 -4.13 9.08
N ALA A 147 -19.25 -4.54 8.55
CA ALA A 147 -20.24 -3.64 7.95
C ALA A 147 -19.66 -2.70 6.86
N GLU A 148 -18.56 -3.10 6.22
CA GLU A 148 -17.92 -2.38 5.12
C GLU A 148 -18.70 -2.61 3.81
N GLU A 149 -18.50 -1.71 2.85
CA GLU A 149 -19.10 -1.87 1.52
C GLU A 149 -18.36 -2.97 0.73
N PRO A 150 -19.08 -3.86 0.00
CA PRO A 150 -18.46 -4.98 -0.70
C PRO A 150 -17.33 -4.57 -1.66
N GLU A 151 -17.44 -3.42 -2.34
CA GLU A 151 -16.43 -2.93 -3.27
C GLU A 151 -15.13 -2.52 -2.56
N VAL A 152 -15.22 -1.90 -1.38
CA VAL A 152 -14.05 -1.55 -0.56
C VAL A 152 -13.31 -2.81 -0.09
N VAL A 153 -14.07 -3.82 0.34
CA VAL A 153 -13.52 -5.13 0.71
C VAL A 153 -12.88 -5.81 -0.49
N ARG A 154 -13.53 -5.77 -1.66
CA ARG A 154 -13.03 -6.33 -2.91
C ARG A 154 -11.69 -5.72 -3.32
N GLY A 155 -11.59 -4.38 -3.34
CA GLY A 155 -10.34 -3.69 -3.68
C GLY A 155 -9.21 -4.03 -2.71
N THR A 156 -9.51 -4.12 -1.42
CA THR A 156 -8.55 -4.53 -0.38
C THR A 156 -8.07 -5.98 -0.59
N MET A 157 -8.99 -6.90 -0.89
CA MET A 157 -8.66 -8.30 -1.18
C MET A 157 -7.80 -8.44 -2.43
N TRP A 158 -8.14 -7.77 -3.53
CA TRP A 158 -7.33 -7.79 -4.75
C TRP A 158 -5.94 -7.19 -4.55
N SER A 159 -5.85 -6.11 -3.78
CA SER A 159 -4.56 -5.51 -3.40
C SER A 159 -3.65 -6.48 -2.65
N ALA A 160 -4.22 -7.33 -1.79
CA ALA A 160 -3.49 -8.37 -1.09
C ALA A 160 -3.16 -9.56 -2.00
N VAL A 161 -4.11 -10.01 -2.81
CA VAL A 161 -4.01 -11.18 -3.69
C VAL A 161 -2.91 -11.03 -4.75
N LEU A 162 -2.76 -9.84 -5.31
CA LEU A 162 -1.76 -9.55 -6.33
C LEU A 162 -0.35 -9.27 -5.75
N GLN A 163 -0.15 -9.49 -4.45
CA GLN A 163 1.18 -9.42 -3.85
C GLN A 163 2.02 -10.63 -4.30
N GLU A 164 3.23 -10.34 -4.75
CA GLU A 164 4.10 -11.30 -5.41
C GLU A 164 4.82 -12.20 -4.39
N PHE A 165 4.16 -13.26 -3.92
CA PHE A 165 4.71 -14.17 -2.90
C PHE A 165 4.49 -15.68 -3.22
N PRO A 166 5.46 -16.59 -2.96
CA PRO A 166 5.38 -18.01 -3.34
C PRO A 166 4.22 -18.81 -2.74
N ASP A 167 3.92 -18.61 -1.45
CA ASP A 167 2.79 -19.24 -0.77
C ASP A 167 2.00 -18.17 0.01
N LEU A 168 1.00 -17.60 -0.67
CA LEU A 168 0.16 -16.54 -0.13
C LEU A 168 -1.26 -17.04 0.13
N SER A 169 -1.71 -16.89 1.37
CA SER A 169 -3.11 -17.09 1.76
C SER A 169 -3.73 -15.76 2.15
N VAL A 170 -4.85 -15.39 1.54
CA VAL A 170 -5.64 -14.20 1.89
C VAL A 170 -6.95 -14.66 2.51
N VAL A 171 -7.18 -14.26 3.75
CA VAL A 171 -8.37 -14.64 4.52
C VAL A 171 -9.17 -13.39 4.88
N LEU A 172 -10.39 -13.32 4.36
CA LEU A 172 -11.36 -12.31 4.77
C LEU A 172 -11.99 -12.71 6.11
N LEU A 173 -11.79 -11.90 7.14
CA LEU A 173 -12.38 -12.07 8.46
C LEU A 173 -13.67 -11.26 8.53
N LEU A 174 -14.81 -11.94 8.37
CA LEU A 174 -16.13 -11.34 8.46
C LEU A 174 -16.62 -11.36 9.91
N ASP A 175 -16.74 -10.16 10.49
CA ASP A 175 -17.24 -9.96 11.86
C ASP A 175 -18.70 -9.48 11.91
N ASP A 176 -19.39 -9.41 10.77
CA ASP A 176 -20.81 -9.12 10.68
C ASP A 176 -21.69 -10.18 11.38
N PRO A 177 -22.88 -9.81 11.90
CA PRO A 177 -23.87 -10.79 12.34
C PRO A 177 -24.18 -11.77 11.20
N PRO A 178 -24.10 -13.10 11.41
CA PRO A 178 -24.17 -14.05 10.31
C PRO A 178 -25.57 -14.19 9.69
N PHE A 179 -26.61 -13.82 10.44
CA PHE A 179 -28.02 -13.92 10.06
C PHE A 179 -28.74 -12.60 10.36
N PRO A 180 -28.44 -11.51 9.63
CA PRO A 180 -29.12 -10.24 9.82
C PRO A 180 -30.60 -10.35 9.38
N ALA A 181 -31.50 -9.71 10.12
CA ALA A 181 -32.93 -9.69 9.80
C ALA A 181 -33.28 -8.71 8.67
N ASP A 182 -32.45 -7.68 8.47
CA ASP A 182 -32.61 -6.68 7.42
C ASP A 182 -32.19 -7.27 6.06
N PRO A 183 -33.10 -7.32 5.06
CA PRO A 183 -32.80 -7.84 3.73
C PRO A 183 -31.65 -7.14 3.01
N ASP A 184 -31.48 -5.82 3.21
CA ASP A 184 -30.39 -5.07 2.56
C ASP A 184 -29.03 -5.41 3.16
N VAL A 185 -28.98 -5.58 4.49
CA VAL A 185 -27.78 -6.04 5.19
C VAL A 185 -27.44 -7.47 4.79
N LEU A 186 -28.44 -8.34 4.67
CA LEU A 186 -28.25 -9.72 4.20
C LEU A 186 -27.65 -9.75 2.79
N ARG A 187 -28.20 -8.96 1.85
CA ARG A 187 -27.71 -8.87 0.47
C ARG A 187 -26.25 -8.39 0.41
N ARG A 188 -25.88 -7.37 1.19
CA ARG A 188 -24.49 -6.89 1.28
C ARG A 188 -23.55 -7.94 1.85
N LEU A 189 -23.98 -8.65 2.90
CA LEU A 189 -23.21 -9.73 3.51
C LEU A 189 -23.01 -10.89 2.54
N GLU A 190 -24.04 -11.28 1.78
CA GLU A 190 -23.94 -12.33 0.75
C GLU A 190 -23.00 -11.93 -0.40
N ALA A 191 -23.08 -10.69 -0.86
CA ALA A 191 -22.13 -10.15 -1.85
C ALA A 191 -20.69 -10.23 -1.33
N THR A 192 -20.46 -9.84 -0.07
CA THR A 192 -19.14 -9.88 0.57
C THR A 192 -18.64 -11.33 0.75
N ARG A 193 -19.51 -12.26 1.16
CA ARG A 193 -19.17 -13.70 1.25
C ARG A 193 -18.75 -14.29 -0.08
N ALA A 194 -19.35 -13.83 -1.18
CA ALA A 194 -19.06 -14.34 -2.53
C ALA A 194 -17.69 -13.89 -3.07
N LEU A 195 -17.12 -12.79 -2.55
CA LEU A 195 -15.87 -12.20 -3.06
C LEU A 195 -14.71 -13.20 -3.15
N ALA A 196 -14.47 -13.99 -2.11
CA ALA A 196 -13.38 -14.97 -2.11
C ALA A 196 -13.53 -15.99 -3.25
N GLY A 197 -14.75 -16.46 -3.51
CA GLY A 197 -15.05 -17.37 -4.61
C GLY A 197 -14.88 -16.71 -5.97
N GLN A 198 -15.38 -15.48 -6.13
CA GLN A 198 -15.24 -14.71 -7.37
C GLN A 198 -13.77 -14.47 -7.73
N ILE A 199 -12.96 -14.00 -6.78
CA ILE A 199 -11.52 -13.79 -6.97
C ILE A 199 -10.83 -15.09 -7.36
N THR A 200 -11.15 -16.19 -6.66
CA THR A 200 -10.59 -17.51 -6.97
C THR A 200 -10.92 -17.93 -8.40
N GLU A 201 -12.16 -17.71 -8.85
CA GLU A 201 -12.56 -18.00 -10.24
C GLU A 201 -11.81 -17.13 -11.25
N THR A 202 -11.72 -15.82 -11.01
CA THR A 202 -11.03 -14.87 -11.89
C THR A 202 -9.54 -15.22 -12.05
N LEU A 203 -8.90 -15.74 -11.01
CA LEU A 203 -7.49 -16.15 -11.05
C LEU A 203 -7.23 -17.48 -11.76
N LYS A 204 -8.25 -18.33 -11.99
CA LYS A 204 -8.02 -19.68 -12.52
C LYS A 204 -7.31 -19.70 -13.86
N GLU A 205 -7.76 -18.86 -14.79
CA GLU A 205 -7.19 -18.79 -16.13
C GLU A 205 -5.73 -18.33 -16.12
N PRO A 206 -5.38 -17.15 -15.55
CA PRO A 206 -3.99 -16.70 -15.55
C PRO A 206 -3.09 -17.65 -14.76
N ALA A 207 -3.55 -18.18 -13.62
CA ALA A 207 -2.81 -19.17 -12.84
C ALA A 207 -2.50 -20.43 -13.66
N ALA A 208 -3.49 -21.02 -14.32
CA ALA A 208 -3.29 -22.21 -15.14
C ALA A 208 -2.28 -21.97 -16.27
N ARG A 209 -2.34 -20.80 -16.91
CA ARG A 209 -1.42 -20.43 -17.99
C ARG A 209 0.02 -20.31 -17.50
N VAL A 210 0.28 -19.48 -16.49
CA VAL A 210 1.65 -19.23 -15.99
C VAL A 210 2.25 -20.48 -15.35
N ASN A 211 1.46 -21.27 -14.64
CA ASN A 211 1.89 -22.55 -14.07
C ASN A 211 2.24 -23.55 -15.17
N GLY A 212 1.43 -23.63 -16.23
CA GLY A 212 1.70 -24.45 -17.39
C GLY A 212 3.00 -24.03 -18.10
N ALA A 213 3.24 -22.73 -18.25
CA ALA A 213 4.47 -22.20 -18.84
C ALA A 213 5.70 -22.56 -18.01
N TYR A 214 5.64 -22.37 -16.69
CA TYR A 214 6.75 -22.71 -15.81
C TYR A 214 7.02 -24.22 -15.76
N ALA A 215 5.97 -25.05 -15.71
CA ALA A 215 6.11 -26.50 -15.76
C ALA A 215 6.76 -26.98 -17.07
N ARG A 216 6.38 -26.39 -18.22
CA ARG A 216 7.01 -26.67 -19.52
C ARG A 216 8.50 -26.30 -19.51
N TYR A 217 8.86 -25.14 -18.97
CA TYR A 217 10.26 -24.73 -18.82
C TYR A 217 11.06 -25.71 -17.95
N ARG A 218 10.54 -26.06 -16.76
CA ARG A 218 11.18 -27.01 -15.84
C ARG A 218 11.37 -28.39 -16.46
N ARG A 219 10.41 -28.87 -17.24
CA ARG A 219 10.51 -30.16 -17.95
C ARG A 219 11.64 -30.14 -18.97
N ARG A 220 11.71 -29.12 -19.84
CA ARG A 220 12.79 -28.97 -20.83
C ARG A 220 14.17 -28.95 -20.17
N ARG A 221 14.30 -28.23 -19.06
CA ARG A 221 15.53 -28.14 -18.25
C ARG A 221 15.94 -29.49 -17.66
N ARG A 222 14.98 -30.28 -17.16
CA ARG A 222 15.25 -31.61 -16.59
C ARG A 222 15.67 -32.63 -17.64
N ASP A 223 14.96 -32.64 -18.78
CA ASP A 223 15.12 -33.66 -19.81
C ASP A 223 16.38 -33.42 -20.67
N GLN A 224 17.12 -32.33 -20.41
CA GLN A 224 18.28 -31.87 -21.21
C GLN A 224 17.98 -31.92 -22.72
N GLU A 225 16.72 -31.64 -23.08
CA GLU A 225 16.36 -31.42 -24.48
C GLU A 225 17.35 -30.40 -25.03
N ALA A 226 17.91 -30.69 -26.23
CA ALA A 226 18.95 -29.86 -26.86
C ALA A 226 18.62 -28.40 -26.60
N GLU A 227 19.48 -27.71 -25.82
CA GLU A 227 19.10 -26.42 -25.24
C GLU A 227 18.53 -25.56 -26.36
N PRO A 228 17.24 -25.17 -26.29
CA PRO A 228 16.71 -24.27 -27.29
C PRO A 228 17.63 -23.06 -27.28
N ASP A 229 17.91 -22.51 -28.46
CA ASP A 229 18.73 -21.31 -28.57
C ASP A 229 18.29 -20.31 -27.50
N ALA A 230 19.24 -19.72 -26.78
CA ALA A 230 18.94 -18.96 -25.57
C ALA A 230 17.94 -17.81 -25.82
N GLY A 231 17.85 -17.34 -27.07
CA GLY A 231 16.83 -16.38 -27.52
C GLY A 231 15.41 -16.95 -27.57
N THR A 232 15.22 -18.23 -27.91
CA THR A 232 13.90 -18.87 -28.01
C THR A 232 13.20 -18.97 -26.65
N GLU A 233 13.93 -19.28 -25.56
CA GLU A 233 13.30 -19.31 -24.23
C GLU A 233 13.01 -17.91 -23.70
N VAL A 234 13.86 -16.92 -24.02
CA VAL A 234 13.60 -15.52 -23.68
C VAL A 234 12.35 -15.01 -24.39
N GLU A 235 12.14 -15.35 -25.66
CA GLU A 235 10.91 -15.01 -26.40
C GLU A 235 9.65 -15.60 -25.76
N ARG A 236 9.71 -16.87 -25.34
CA ARG A 236 8.61 -17.51 -24.60
C ARG A 236 8.33 -16.80 -23.28
N LEU A 237 9.38 -16.46 -22.52
CA LEU A 237 9.23 -15.74 -21.26
C LEU A 237 8.62 -14.34 -21.47
N ILE A 238 9.07 -13.62 -22.51
CA ILE A 238 8.50 -12.32 -22.89
C ILE A 238 7.00 -12.46 -23.16
N ALA A 239 6.57 -13.49 -23.90
CA ALA A 239 5.16 -13.73 -24.20
C ALA A 239 4.31 -13.97 -22.93
N GLU A 240 4.83 -14.66 -21.92
CA GLU A 240 4.09 -14.86 -20.66
C GLU A 240 4.04 -13.58 -19.80
N TYR A 241 5.09 -12.76 -19.81
CA TYR A 241 5.04 -11.45 -19.16
C TYR A 241 4.09 -10.49 -19.89
N GLN A 242 4.02 -10.54 -21.22
CA GLN A 242 3.07 -9.75 -22.02
C GLN A 242 1.63 -10.10 -21.66
N TYR A 243 1.32 -11.39 -21.63
CA TYR A 243 0.01 -11.86 -21.18
C TYR A 243 -0.34 -11.36 -19.77
N ALA A 244 0.58 -11.50 -18.82
CA ALA A 244 0.32 -11.07 -17.44
C ALA A 244 0.10 -9.54 -17.32
N ALA A 245 0.88 -8.73 -18.07
CA ALA A 245 0.69 -7.28 -18.10
C ALA A 245 -0.65 -6.89 -18.76
N GLU A 246 -0.98 -7.50 -19.90
CA GLU A 246 -2.23 -7.25 -20.61
C GLU A 246 -3.45 -7.68 -19.80
N TRP A 247 -3.35 -8.77 -19.04
CA TRP A 247 -4.41 -9.20 -18.13
C TRP A 247 -4.68 -8.18 -17.03
N LEU A 248 -3.63 -7.60 -16.43
CA LEU A 248 -3.75 -6.55 -15.41
C LEU A 248 -4.30 -5.25 -16.00
N GLU A 249 -3.86 -4.88 -17.20
CA GLU A 249 -4.36 -3.70 -17.92
C GLU A 249 -5.84 -3.86 -18.28
N ALA A 250 -6.25 -5.04 -18.78
CA ALA A 250 -7.65 -5.33 -19.08
C ALA A 250 -8.52 -5.33 -17.81
N MET A 251 -8.01 -5.86 -16.69
CA MET A 251 -8.70 -5.78 -15.40
C MET A 251 -8.90 -4.31 -15.00
N ALA A 252 -7.86 -3.48 -15.10
CA ALA A 252 -7.93 -2.06 -14.79
C ALA A 252 -8.95 -1.30 -15.66
N GLU A 253 -9.06 -1.63 -16.95
CA GLU A 253 -10.05 -1.03 -17.85
C GLU A 253 -11.51 -1.33 -17.47
N THR A 254 -11.75 -2.43 -16.74
CA THR A 254 -13.09 -2.82 -16.29
C THR A 254 -13.49 -2.22 -14.94
N GLU A 255 -12.55 -1.63 -14.19
CA GLU A 255 -12.84 -1.03 -12.88
C GLU A 255 -13.55 0.31 -13.05
N SER A 256 -14.63 0.51 -12.29
CA SER A 256 -15.27 1.82 -12.15
C SER A 256 -14.50 2.66 -11.14
N VAL A 257 -14.01 3.83 -11.56
CA VAL A 257 -13.32 4.78 -10.66
C VAL A 257 -14.33 5.83 -10.20
N GLU A 258 -14.84 5.68 -8.98
CA GLU A 258 -15.81 6.62 -8.39
C GLU A 258 -15.17 7.51 -7.33
N ASP A 259 -14.19 7.00 -6.60
CA ASP A 259 -13.47 7.72 -5.55
C ASP A 259 -11.94 7.60 -5.60
N HIS A 260 -11.26 8.19 -4.60
CA HIS A 260 -9.81 8.18 -4.50
C HIS A 260 -9.21 6.82 -4.09
N VAL A 261 -10.00 5.93 -3.50
CA VAL A 261 -9.58 4.56 -3.15
C VAL A 261 -9.58 3.71 -4.41
N ASP A 262 -10.57 3.88 -5.27
CA ASP A 262 -10.62 3.21 -6.58
C ASP A 262 -9.48 3.67 -7.49
N GLU A 263 -9.21 4.98 -7.52
CA GLU A 263 -8.07 5.57 -8.24
C GLU A 263 -6.75 4.95 -7.75
N PHE A 264 -6.58 4.83 -6.43
CA PHE A 264 -5.41 4.18 -5.84
C PHE A 264 -5.28 2.71 -6.28
N PHE A 265 -6.37 1.95 -6.24
CA PHE A 265 -6.37 0.54 -6.62
C PHE A 265 -5.97 0.36 -8.09
N VAL A 266 -6.61 1.07 -9.00
CA VAL A 266 -6.31 1.00 -10.44
C VAL A 266 -4.88 1.45 -10.72
N ASP A 267 -4.46 2.62 -10.24
CA ASP A 267 -3.18 3.21 -10.64
C ASP A 267 -1.98 2.57 -9.96
N LEU A 268 -2.08 2.25 -8.66
CA LEU A 268 -0.94 1.78 -7.88
C LEU A 268 -0.87 0.28 -7.72
N VAL A 269 -2.00 -0.43 -7.77
CA VAL A 269 -2.00 -1.90 -7.68
C VAL A 269 -1.93 -2.49 -9.08
N LEU A 270 -2.98 -2.31 -9.90
CA LEU A 270 -3.09 -2.97 -11.20
C LEU A 270 -2.08 -2.41 -12.20
N MET A 271 -2.18 -1.10 -12.48
CA MET A 271 -1.29 -0.44 -13.43
C MET A 271 0.14 -0.32 -12.90
N GLY A 272 0.30 -0.26 -11.57
CA GLY A 272 1.61 -0.32 -10.90
C GLY A 272 2.34 -1.61 -11.25
N LEU A 273 1.71 -2.76 -10.99
CA LEU A 273 2.26 -4.07 -11.28
C LEU A 273 2.45 -4.27 -12.80
N ALA A 274 1.48 -3.89 -13.63
CA ALA A 274 1.57 -4.00 -15.09
C ALA A 274 2.81 -3.25 -15.62
N ARG A 275 3.05 -2.02 -15.17
CA ARG A 275 4.27 -1.25 -15.55
C ARG A 275 5.55 -1.96 -15.14
N GLU A 276 5.60 -2.57 -13.96
CA GLU A 276 6.77 -3.37 -13.55
C GLU A 276 7.01 -4.57 -14.48
N LEU A 277 5.95 -5.28 -14.87
CA LEU A 277 6.06 -6.39 -15.83
C LEU A 277 6.52 -5.89 -17.21
N ARG A 278 5.99 -4.75 -17.69
CA ARG A 278 6.41 -4.09 -18.94
C ARG A 278 7.88 -3.68 -18.93
N LEU A 279 8.41 -3.23 -17.80
CA LEU A 279 9.85 -2.95 -17.65
C LEU A 279 10.71 -4.21 -17.77
N VAL A 280 10.24 -5.36 -17.28
CA VAL A 280 10.93 -6.64 -17.47
C VAL A 280 10.90 -7.07 -18.94
N ILE A 281 9.76 -6.94 -19.61
CA ILE A 281 9.64 -7.21 -21.05
C ILE A 281 10.66 -6.37 -21.83
N LEU A 282 10.74 -5.07 -21.55
CA LEU A 282 11.71 -4.17 -22.20
C LEU A 282 13.15 -4.66 -22.00
N ALA A 283 13.53 -5.02 -20.77
CA ALA A 283 14.86 -5.52 -20.46
C ALA A 283 15.19 -6.85 -21.17
N LEU A 284 14.25 -7.80 -21.17
CA LEU A 284 14.41 -9.10 -21.85
C LEU A 284 14.51 -8.93 -23.37
N THR A 285 13.70 -8.04 -23.93
CA THR A 285 13.70 -7.73 -25.38
C THR A 285 15.04 -7.11 -25.79
N ALA A 286 15.55 -6.17 -25.00
CA ALA A 286 16.85 -5.55 -25.24
C ALA A 286 18.00 -6.56 -25.14
N ALA A 287 17.96 -7.48 -24.17
CA ALA A 287 18.94 -8.55 -24.04
C ALA A 287 18.92 -9.48 -25.26
N ASN A 288 17.73 -9.92 -25.69
CA ASN A 288 17.55 -10.79 -26.85
C ASN A 288 18.06 -10.13 -28.15
N ALA A 289 17.76 -8.85 -28.34
CA ALA A 289 18.25 -8.08 -29.49
C ALA A 289 19.79 -7.99 -29.56
N GLN A 290 20.45 -7.98 -28.40
CA GLN A 290 21.92 -8.01 -28.29
C GLN A 290 22.50 -9.44 -28.36
N ARG A 291 21.67 -10.46 -28.61
CA ARG A 291 22.03 -11.89 -28.54
C ARG A 291 22.64 -12.28 -27.19
N THR A 292 22.17 -11.62 -26.13
CA THR A 292 22.49 -11.95 -24.74
C THR A 292 21.25 -12.50 -24.07
N SER A 293 21.44 -13.38 -23.09
CA SER A 293 20.32 -14.00 -22.37
C SER A 293 20.64 -14.08 -20.88
N PRO A 294 19.65 -13.88 -19.99
CA PRO A 294 19.82 -14.20 -18.58
C PRO A 294 20.21 -15.67 -18.40
N GLY A 295 21.00 -15.96 -17.36
CA GLY A 295 21.32 -17.33 -17.02
C GLY A 295 20.06 -18.17 -16.71
N PRO A 296 20.17 -19.51 -16.77
CA PRO A 296 19.04 -20.42 -16.55
C PRO A 296 18.35 -20.23 -15.19
N GLU A 297 19.11 -19.94 -14.14
CA GLU A 297 18.58 -19.63 -12.81
C GLU A 297 17.70 -18.37 -12.85
N ARG A 298 18.15 -17.31 -13.53
CA ARG A 298 17.38 -16.07 -13.65
C ARG A 298 16.10 -16.25 -14.46
N ILE A 299 16.12 -17.09 -15.50
CA ILE A 299 14.90 -17.46 -16.25
C ILE A 299 13.92 -18.20 -15.33
N ALA A 300 14.41 -19.12 -14.49
CA ALA A 300 13.58 -19.84 -13.53
C ALA A 300 12.94 -18.89 -12.50
N GLU A 301 13.73 -17.98 -11.92
CA GLU A 301 13.25 -16.93 -11.00
C GLU A 301 12.13 -16.09 -11.64
N LEU A 302 12.30 -15.68 -12.90
CA LEU A 302 11.32 -14.86 -13.62
C LEU A 302 10.02 -15.61 -13.93
N TYR A 303 10.09 -16.91 -14.25
CA TYR A 303 8.89 -17.74 -14.39
C TYR A 303 8.19 -17.95 -13.04
N ALA A 304 8.94 -18.26 -11.99
CA ALA A 304 8.39 -18.44 -10.64
C ALA A 304 7.66 -17.18 -10.17
N ARG A 305 8.24 -15.99 -10.41
CA ARG A 305 7.62 -14.70 -10.11
C ARG A 305 6.21 -14.57 -10.68
N LEU A 306 5.99 -14.96 -11.94
CA LEU A 306 4.65 -14.92 -12.54
C LEU A 306 3.66 -15.83 -11.82
N THR A 307 4.13 -17.00 -11.37
CA THR A 307 3.27 -17.91 -10.59
C THR A 307 2.88 -17.31 -9.24
N TRP A 308 3.75 -16.49 -8.63
CA TRP A 308 3.48 -15.84 -7.34
C TRP A 308 2.40 -14.77 -7.42
N ILE A 309 2.19 -14.15 -8.58
CA ILE A 309 1.13 -13.14 -8.80
C ILE A 309 -0.25 -13.78 -8.78
N PHE A 310 -0.39 -14.99 -9.35
CA PHE A 310 -1.70 -15.56 -9.68
C PHE A 310 -2.11 -16.77 -8.83
N ASN A 311 -1.24 -17.29 -7.97
CA ASN A 311 -1.49 -18.51 -7.18
C ASN A 311 -1.98 -18.26 -5.74
N ALA A 312 -2.41 -17.05 -5.41
CA ALA A 312 -2.91 -16.76 -4.06
C ALA A 312 -4.13 -17.64 -3.70
N ARG A 313 -4.14 -18.16 -2.47
CA ARG A 313 -5.29 -18.90 -1.91
C ARG A 313 -6.21 -17.93 -1.21
N VAL A 314 -7.48 -17.89 -1.60
CA VAL A 314 -8.45 -16.93 -1.05
C VAL A 314 -9.55 -17.66 -0.30
N SER A 315 -9.87 -17.20 0.90
CA SER A 315 -10.94 -17.79 1.72
C SER A 315 -11.62 -16.75 2.60
N THR A 316 -12.79 -17.12 3.12
CA THR A 316 -13.58 -16.29 4.05
C THR A 316 -13.77 -17.04 5.35
N PHE A 317 -13.63 -16.34 6.47
CA PHE A 317 -13.84 -16.86 7.82
C PHE A 317 -14.82 -15.97 8.59
N GLU A 318 -15.93 -16.56 9.03
CA GLU A 318 -16.96 -15.89 9.83
C GLU A 318 -16.90 -16.38 11.27
N ARG A 319 -16.21 -15.62 12.13
CA ARG A 319 -16.02 -15.99 13.55
C ARG A 319 -17.34 -16.23 14.27
N LYS A 320 -18.33 -15.36 14.04
CA LYS A 320 -19.63 -15.37 14.72
C LYS A 320 -20.55 -16.54 14.34
N ARG A 321 -20.12 -17.43 13.46
CA ARG A 321 -20.81 -18.70 13.17
C ARG A 321 -20.41 -19.83 14.10
N PHE A 322 -19.31 -19.69 14.84
CA PHE A 322 -18.77 -20.74 15.69
C PHE A 322 -19.12 -20.48 17.16
N ALA A 323 -19.88 -21.39 17.76
CA ALA A 323 -20.28 -21.30 19.17
C ALA A 323 -19.09 -21.28 20.16
N SER A 324 -17.94 -21.81 19.76
CA SER A 324 -16.72 -21.88 20.57
C SER A 324 -15.87 -20.60 20.55
N LEU A 325 -16.22 -19.61 19.73
CA LEU A 325 -15.46 -18.37 19.59
C LEU A 325 -16.21 -17.18 20.20
N SER A 326 -15.46 -16.17 20.65
CA SER A 326 -16.06 -14.95 21.20
C SER A 326 -16.92 -14.26 20.13
N HIS A 327 -18.12 -13.85 20.54
CA HIS A 327 -19.03 -13.02 19.73
C HIS A 327 -18.87 -11.52 20.00
N GLU A 328 -17.93 -11.13 20.85
CA GLU A 328 -17.68 -9.72 21.17
C GLU A 328 -17.19 -8.95 19.94
N PRO A 329 -17.58 -7.67 19.79
CA PRO A 329 -17.10 -6.82 18.71
C PRO A 329 -15.59 -6.66 18.76
N THR A 330 -14.93 -6.92 17.64
CA THR A 330 -13.54 -6.54 17.36
C THR A 330 -13.53 -5.06 17.05
N ARG A 331 -13.42 -4.21 18.08
CA ARG A 331 -13.03 -2.79 17.88
C ARG A 331 -11.58 -2.62 18.34
N PRO A 332 -10.70 -1.97 17.54
CA PRO A 332 -9.48 -1.40 18.06
C PRO A 332 -9.76 -0.22 19.02
#